data_AF-A0A9J6B8W5-F1
#
_entry.id   AF-A0A9J6B8W5-F1
#
_cell.length_a   1.000
_cell.length_b   1.000
_cell.length_c   1.000
_cell.angle_alpha   90.00
_cell.angle_beta   90.00
_cell.angle_gamma   90.00
#
_symmetry.space_group_name_H-M   'P 1'
#
loop_
_entity.id
_entity.type
_entity.pdbx_description
1 polymer ?
#
loop_
_entity_poly.entity_id
_entity_poly.type
_entity_poly.pdbx_seq_one_letter_code
_entity_poly.pdbx_strand_id
1 'polypeptide(L)'
;MDVNEYRKRGKEMVDFIADYLENIRDRRVFPDVQPGYMRNLLPESAPNDGEDWSSIFNDIERVIMPGVTHWQSPHMHAYFPALNSFPSLLGDMLADAINCLGFTWASSPACTELETITMNWLGKMIGLPDSFLHSKNGRGGGVIQTTASEATLVCLLAGRTKAIRKFHEHTPGFQDAEINARLVAYCSDQAHSSVEKAALIGLVRMRFIEADGNLGLRGGALKEAIEEDIRNGLIPFWVSCKEFYL
;
A
#
# COMPACT_ATOMS: atom_id res chain seq x y z
N MET A 1 -21.64 3.82 25.62
CA MET A 1 -22.43 2.94 24.74
C MET A 1 -22.34 1.50 25.24
N ASP A 2 -23.48 0.82 25.40
CA ASP A 2 -23.54 -0.62 25.71
C ASP A 2 -23.84 -1.47 24.45
N VAL A 3 -23.98 -2.80 24.60
CA VAL A 3 -24.23 -3.71 23.47
C VAL A 3 -25.59 -3.48 22.81
N ASN A 4 -26.63 -3.12 23.57
CA ASN A 4 -27.96 -2.89 23.01
C ASN A 4 -27.98 -1.59 22.20
N GLU A 5 -27.34 -0.56 22.73
CA GLU A 5 -27.13 0.68 22.01
C GLU A 5 -26.27 0.45 20.76
N TYR A 6 -25.16 -0.29 20.84
CA TYR A 6 -24.35 -0.66 19.68
C TYR A 6 -25.17 -1.38 18.60
N ARG A 7 -26.03 -2.34 18.96
CA ARG A 7 -26.91 -3.01 17.97
C ARG A 7 -27.86 -2.05 17.28
N LYS A 8 -28.35 -1.02 17.98
CA LYS A 8 -29.19 0.03 17.40
C LYS A 8 -28.37 0.91 16.46
N ARG A 9 -27.24 1.44 16.94
CA ARG A 9 -26.40 2.41 16.21
C ARG A 9 -25.64 1.78 15.05
N GLY A 10 -25.23 0.53 15.18
CA GLY A 10 -24.61 -0.23 14.09
C GLY A 10 -25.56 -0.43 12.92
N LYS A 11 -26.86 -0.69 13.17
CA LYS A 11 -27.87 -0.78 12.09
C LYS A 11 -28.10 0.58 11.43
N GLU A 12 -28.20 1.63 12.24
CA GLU A 12 -28.32 3.02 11.75
C GLU A 12 -27.12 3.41 10.85
N MET A 13 -25.90 2.99 11.21
CA MET A 13 -24.71 3.19 10.38
C MET A 13 -24.73 2.36 9.09
N VAL A 14 -25.22 1.11 9.14
CA VAL A 14 -25.37 0.27 7.94
C VAL A 14 -26.33 0.92 6.95
N ASP A 15 -27.47 1.41 7.42
CA ASP A 15 -28.46 2.10 6.58
C ASP A 15 -27.84 3.37 5.98
N PHE A 16 -27.12 4.18 6.77
CA PHE A 16 -26.41 5.36 6.28
C PHE A 16 -25.38 5.07 5.19
N ILE A 17 -24.55 4.04 5.38
CA ILE A 17 -23.52 3.66 4.39
C ILE A 17 -24.18 3.19 3.09
N ALA A 18 -25.27 2.41 3.20
CA ALA A 18 -26.02 1.95 2.05
C ALA A 18 -26.62 3.14 1.27
N ASP A 19 -27.31 4.04 1.95
CA ASP A 19 -27.92 5.24 1.36
C ASP A 19 -26.85 6.16 0.74
N TYR A 20 -25.71 6.34 1.42
CA TYR A 20 -24.59 7.13 0.93
C TYR A 20 -24.01 6.56 -0.37
N LEU A 21 -23.76 5.26 -0.45
CA LEU A 21 -23.18 4.61 -1.63
C LEU A 21 -24.19 4.49 -2.79
N GLU A 22 -25.47 4.25 -2.49
CA GLU A 22 -26.54 4.20 -3.49
C GLU A 22 -26.70 5.56 -4.20
N ASN A 23 -26.70 6.64 -3.42
CA ASN A 23 -26.99 8.00 -3.88
C ASN A 23 -25.71 8.83 -4.12
N ILE A 24 -24.54 8.22 -4.15
CA ILE A 24 -23.25 8.93 -4.26
C ILE A 24 -23.10 9.78 -5.52
N ARG A 25 -23.87 9.47 -6.58
CA ARG A 25 -23.89 10.24 -7.85
C ARG A 25 -24.43 11.66 -7.66
N ASP A 26 -25.28 11.86 -6.67
CA ASP A 26 -25.90 13.17 -6.39
C ASP A 26 -24.96 14.10 -5.61
N ARG A 27 -23.82 13.57 -5.13
CA ARG A 27 -22.82 14.35 -4.41
C ARG A 27 -21.76 14.92 -5.35
N ARG A 28 -21.35 16.16 -5.10
CA ARG A 28 -20.23 16.81 -5.79
C ARG A 28 -18.93 16.09 -5.45
N VAL A 29 -18.28 15.48 -6.44
CA VAL A 29 -17.06 14.66 -6.22
C VAL A 29 -15.96 15.38 -5.45
N PHE A 30 -15.63 16.61 -5.86
CA PHE A 30 -14.56 17.40 -5.25
C PHE A 30 -15.15 18.50 -4.36
N PRO A 31 -14.72 18.60 -3.10
CA PRO A 31 -15.34 19.48 -2.12
C PRO A 31 -15.09 20.97 -2.40
N ASP A 32 -15.98 21.83 -1.90
CA ASP A 32 -15.89 23.29 -2.03
C ASP A 32 -15.47 23.94 -0.71
N VAL A 33 -14.29 23.55 -0.23
CA VAL A 33 -13.74 23.99 1.06
C VAL A 33 -12.29 24.41 0.89
N GLN A 34 -11.81 25.24 1.82
CA GLN A 34 -10.41 25.68 1.86
C GLN A 34 -9.63 24.91 2.94
N PRO A 35 -8.30 24.75 2.79
CA PRO A 35 -7.46 24.18 3.83
C PRO A 35 -7.69 24.87 5.19
N GLY A 36 -8.01 24.08 6.21
CA GLY A 36 -8.31 24.57 7.57
C GLY A 36 -9.79 24.79 7.89
N TYR A 37 -10.73 24.62 6.95
CA TYR A 37 -12.17 24.89 7.16
C TYR A 37 -12.75 24.20 8.41
N MET A 38 -12.36 22.95 8.67
CA MET A 38 -12.93 22.14 9.74
C MET A 38 -12.60 22.66 11.14
N ARG A 39 -11.51 23.43 11.30
CA ARG A 39 -11.11 24.01 12.60
C ARG A 39 -12.20 24.92 13.17
N ASN A 40 -12.95 25.60 12.32
CA ASN A 40 -14.04 26.50 12.74
C ASN A 40 -15.36 25.77 12.98
N LEU A 41 -15.44 24.47 12.71
CA LEU A 41 -16.64 23.63 12.86
C LEU A 41 -16.59 22.70 14.07
N LEU A 42 -15.41 22.56 14.69
CA LEU A 42 -15.16 21.67 15.82
C LEU A 42 -14.74 22.45 17.08
N PRO A 43 -14.96 21.90 18.27
CA PRO A 43 -14.42 22.44 19.52
C PRO A 43 -12.88 22.47 19.51
N GLU A 44 -12.29 23.40 20.28
CA GLU A 44 -10.82 23.52 20.40
C GLU A 44 -10.18 22.37 21.20
N SER A 45 -10.96 21.67 22.02
CA SER A 45 -10.53 20.56 22.86
C SER A 45 -11.53 19.40 22.80
N ALA A 46 -11.04 18.17 22.96
CA ALA A 46 -11.89 17.00 23.11
C ALA A 46 -12.85 17.14 24.32
N PRO A 47 -14.05 16.57 24.26
CA PRO A 47 -14.98 16.58 25.38
C PRO A 47 -14.42 15.74 26.55
N ASN A 48 -14.65 16.20 27.79
CA ASN A 48 -14.26 15.44 28.98
C ASN A 48 -15.19 14.26 29.27
N ASP A 49 -16.44 14.36 28.81
CA ASP A 49 -17.49 13.38 29.00
C ASP A 49 -17.97 12.86 27.63
N GLY A 50 -18.63 11.69 27.62
CA GLY A 50 -19.20 11.15 26.39
C GLY A 50 -20.31 12.03 25.83
N GLU A 51 -20.31 12.21 24.51
CA GLU A 51 -21.37 12.93 23.79
C GLU A 51 -22.53 12.00 23.40
N ASP A 52 -23.70 12.59 23.17
CA ASP A 52 -24.83 11.84 22.62
C ASP A 52 -24.50 11.35 21.19
N TRP A 53 -24.80 10.08 20.92
CA TRP A 53 -24.53 9.49 19.61
C TRP A 53 -25.20 10.25 18.47
N SER A 54 -26.41 10.79 18.69
CA SER A 54 -27.15 11.49 17.64
C SER A 54 -26.43 12.80 17.25
N SER A 55 -25.75 13.46 18.19
CA SER A 55 -24.88 14.61 17.89
C SER A 55 -23.70 14.19 17.00
N ILE A 56 -22.99 13.11 17.38
CA ILE A 56 -21.86 12.59 16.59
C ILE A 56 -22.31 12.17 15.18
N PHE A 57 -23.45 11.49 15.09
CA PHE A 57 -23.98 10.99 13.83
C PHE A 57 -24.41 12.13 12.90
N ASN A 58 -25.05 13.18 13.43
CA ASN A 58 -25.41 14.38 12.66
C ASN A 58 -24.18 15.14 12.14
N ASP A 59 -23.06 15.07 12.86
CA ASP A 59 -21.81 15.72 12.46
C ASP A 59 -21.15 15.07 11.25
N ILE A 60 -21.50 13.83 10.90
CA ILE A 60 -21.02 13.17 9.67
C ILE A 60 -21.44 13.99 8.45
N GLU A 61 -22.73 14.32 8.30
CA GLU A 61 -23.21 15.13 7.17
C GLU A 61 -22.89 16.61 7.33
N ARG A 62 -22.96 17.13 8.56
CA ARG A 62 -22.79 18.57 8.81
C ARG A 62 -21.34 19.04 8.69
N VAL A 63 -20.39 18.23 9.15
CA VAL A 63 -18.98 18.63 9.32
C VAL A 63 -18.05 17.84 8.40
N ILE A 64 -18.25 16.53 8.28
CA ILE A 64 -17.31 15.65 7.57
C ILE A 64 -17.56 15.68 6.06
N MET A 65 -18.78 15.32 5.63
CA MET A 65 -19.13 15.17 4.21
C MET A 65 -18.83 16.40 3.33
N PRO A 66 -18.98 17.67 3.78
CA PRO A 66 -18.66 18.83 2.96
C PRO A 66 -17.20 18.92 2.50
N GLY A 67 -16.26 18.28 3.21
CA GLY A 67 -14.86 18.20 2.81
C GLY A 67 -14.39 16.84 2.32
N VAL A 68 -15.30 15.88 2.11
CA VAL A 68 -14.95 14.57 1.55
C VAL A 68 -14.82 14.69 0.03
N THR A 69 -13.71 14.20 -0.51
CA THR A 69 -13.66 13.84 -1.93
C THR A 69 -14.30 12.47 -2.11
N HIS A 70 -15.38 12.35 -2.88
CA HIS A 70 -16.15 11.12 -2.98
C HIS A 70 -15.53 10.11 -3.96
N TRP A 71 -14.55 9.34 -3.48
CA TRP A 71 -13.79 8.37 -4.29
C TRP A 71 -14.62 7.25 -4.92
N GLN A 72 -15.76 6.88 -4.32
CA GLN A 72 -16.65 5.84 -4.85
C GLN A 72 -17.64 6.40 -5.89
N SER A 73 -17.62 7.72 -6.17
CA SER A 73 -18.48 8.30 -7.19
C SER A 73 -18.07 7.83 -8.58
N PRO A 74 -19.01 7.46 -9.45
CA PRO A 74 -18.74 7.19 -10.87
C PRO A 74 -18.16 8.38 -11.64
N HIS A 75 -18.16 9.57 -11.05
CA HIS A 75 -17.59 10.79 -11.62
C HIS A 75 -16.18 11.10 -11.09
N MET A 76 -15.62 10.24 -10.22
CA MET A 76 -14.23 10.31 -9.79
C MET A 76 -13.31 9.68 -10.84
N HIS A 77 -12.56 10.53 -11.55
CA HIS A 77 -11.62 10.12 -12.60
C HIS A 77 -10.19 10.64 -12.36
N ALA A 78 -9.89 11.10 -11.15
CA ALA A 78 -8.53 11.44 -10.75
C ALA A 78 -7.81 10.22 -10.17
N TYR A 79 -6.48 10.16 -10.34
CA TYR A 79 -5.63 9.06 -9.87
C TYR A 79 -6.03 7.68 -10.43
N PHE A 80 -5.59 6.61 -9.77
CA PHE A 80 -6.15 5.27 -9.97
C PHE A 80 -7.27 5.00 -8.96
N PRO A 81 -8.23 4.11 -9.29
CA PRO A 81 -9.34 3.81 -8.39
C PRO A 81 -8.89 3.21 -7.05
N ALA A 82 -9.55 3.63 -5.98
CA ALA A 82 -9.49 3.01 -4.66
C ALA A 82 -10.90 2.54 -4.30
N LEU A 83 -11.34 1.42 -4.89
CA LEU A 83 -12.72 0.95 -4.80
C LEU A 83 -12.95 0.16 -3.51
N ASN A 84 -14.14 0.31 -2.93
CA ASN A 84 -14.64 -0.59 -1.90
C ASN A 84 -15.80 -1.45 -2.42
N SER A 85 -16.27 -2.39 -1.60
CA SER A 85 -17.44 -3.22 -1.89
C SER A 85 -18.12 -3.65 -0.60
N PHE A 86 -19.42 -3.92 -0.65
CA PHE A 86 -20.17 -4.35 0.54
C PHE A 86 -19.55 -5.57 1.26
N PRO A 87 -19.06 -6.62 0.57
CA PRO A 87 -18.36 -7.71 1.22
C PRO A 87 -17.08 -7.28 1.95
N SER A 88 -16.33 -6.32 1.38
CA SER A 88 -15.13 -5.76 2.04
C SER A 88 -15.49 -5.04 3.32
N LEU A 89 -16.56 -4.24 3.32
CA LEU A 89 -17.03 -3.53 4.51
C LEU A 89 -17.45 -4.49 5.62
N LEU A 90 -18.18 -5.56 5.27
CA LEU A 90 -18.57 -6.59 6.24
C LEU A 90 -17.36 -7.36 6.79
N GLY A 91 -16.36 -7.62 5.95
CA GLY A 91 -15.11 -8.24 6.36
C GLY A 91 -14.36 -7.40 7.40
N ASP A 92 -14.26 -6.09 7.15
CA ASP A 92 -13.57 -5.15 8.04
C ASP A 92 -14.32 -4.99 9.38
N MET A 93 -15.66 -4.88 9.34
CA MET A 93 -16.48 -4.87 10.56
C MET A 93 -16.23 -6.09 11.45
N LEU A 94 -16.05 -7.28 10.85
CA LEU A 94 -15.74 -8.49 11.60
C LEU A 94 -14.29 -8.51 12.08
N ALA A 95 -13.33 -8.06 11.25
CA ALA A 95 -11.92 -7.98 11.63
C ALA A 95 -11.73 -7.05 12.83
N ASP A 96 -12.37 -5.88 12.82
CA ASP A 96 -12.35 -4.90 13.91
C ASP A 96 -13.01 -5.44 15.20
N ALA A 97 -14.06 -6.26 15.07
CA ALA A 97 -14.70 -6.88 16.24
C ALA A 97 -13.81 -7.97 16.88
N ILE A 98 -13.08 -8.74 16.07
CA ILE A 98 -12.12 -9.74 16.56
C ILE A 98 -10.88 -9.06 17.14
N ASN A 99 -10.40 -7.99 16.50
CA ASN A 99 -9.26 -7.15 16.90
C ASN A 99 -8.02 -7.94 17.36
N CYS A 100 -7.71 -9.04 16.67
CA CYS A 100 -6.54 -9.85 17.00
C CYS A 100 -5.29 -9.30 16.32
N LEU A 101 -4.13 -9.47 16.96
CA LEU A 101 -2.83 -9.07 16.40
C LEU A 101 -2.05 -10.31 15.94
N GLY A 102 -1.74 -10.39 14.65
CA GLY A 102 -1.08 -11.55 14.01
C GLY A 102 0.45 -11.45 13.90
N PHE A 103 1.15 -10.85 14.87
CA PHE A 103 2.61 -10.68 14.77
C PHE A 103 3.41 -12.00 14.90
N THR A 104 2.78 -13.07 15.40
CA THR A 104 3.27 -14.45 15.31
C THR A 104 2.10 -15.40 15.07
N TRP A 105 2.37 -16.62 14.61
CA TRP A 105 1.32 -17.64 14.48
C TRP A 105 0.57 -17.87 15.80
N ALA A 106 1.27 -17.90 16.93
CA ALA A 106 0.67 -18.14 18.24
C ALA A 106 -0.23 -16.99 18.73
N SER A 107 -0.04 -15.76 18.24
CA SER A 107 -0.84 -14.61 18.67
C SER A 107 -2.23 -14.58 18.01
N SER A 108 -2.38 -15.17 16.83
CA SER A 108 -3.68 -15.49 16.22
C SER A 108 -3.49 -16.42 15.01
N PRO A 109 -3.64 -17.76 15.17
CA PRO A 109 -3.39 -18.70 14.08
C PRO A 109 -4.23 -18.42 12.84
N ALA A 110 -5.52 -18.13 13.02
CA ALA A 110 -6.44 -17.85 11.92
C ALA A 110 -6.02 -16.62 11.10
N CYS A 111 -5.43 -15.60 11.73
CA CYS A 111 -4.94 -14.40 11.05
C CYS A 111 -3.84 -14.75 10.04
N THR A 112 -2.87 -15.59 10.41
CA THR A 112 -1.78 -16.02 9.52
C THR A 112 -2.21 -17.04 8.48
N GLU A 113 -2.99 -18.05 8.87
CA GLU A 113 -3.40 -19.15 7.99
C GLU A 113 -4.35 -18.66 6.88
N LEU A 114 -5.31 -17.79 7.22
CA LEU A 114 -6.27 -17.27 6.25
C LEU A 114 -5.59 -16.37 5.20
N GLU A 115 -4.60 -15.57 5.61
CA GLU A 115 -3.81 -14.76 4.69
C GLU A 115 -3.06 -15.66 3.70
N THR A 116 -2.38 -16.69 4.20
CA THR A 116 -1.62 -17.67 3.39
C THR A 116 -2.50 -18.30 2.31
N ILE A 117 -3.71 -18.74 2.69
CA ILE A 117 -4.68 -19.37 1.79
C ILE A 117 -5.21 -18.36 0.76
N THR A 118 -5.59 -17.16 1.21
CA THR A 118 -6.18 -16.13 0.35
C THR A 118 -5.16 -15.59 -0.65
N MET A 119 -3.90 -15.41 -0.24
CA MET A 119 -2.82 -15.02 -1.15
C MET A 119 -2.53 -16.10 -2.20
N ASN A 120 -2.67 -17.39 -1.85
CA ASN A 120 -2.61 -18.46 -2.83
C ASN A 120 -3.78 -18.42 -3.83
N TRP A 121 -5.00 -18.11 -3.36
CA TRP A 121 -6.15 -17.93 -4.26
C TRP A 121 -5.91 -16.78 -5.23
N LEU A 122 -5.49 -15.61 -4.72
CA LEU A 122 -5.19 -14.45 -5.55
C LEU A 122 -4.08 -14.75 -6.57
N GLY A 123 -2.97 -15.36 -6.14
CA GLY A 123 -1.87 -15.73 -7.03
C GLY A 123 -2.32 -16.64 -8.17
N LYS A 124 -3.20 -17.61 -7.90
CA LYS A 124 -3.80 -18.46 -8.94
C LYS A 124 -4.75 -17.68 -9.84
N MET A 125 -5.58 -16.77 -9.30
CA MET A 125 -6.53 -15.98 -10.07
C MET A 125 -5.85 -15.08 -11.11
N ILE A 126 -4.68 -14.53 -10.80
CA ILE A 126 -3.91 -13.67 -11.71
C ILE A 126 -2.84 -14.44 -12.52
N GLY A 127 -2.81 -15.76 -12.42
CA GLY A 127 -1.90 -16.62 -13.20
C GLY A 127 -0.42 -16.52 -12.80
N LEU A 128 -0.11 -16.25 -11.53
CA LEU A 128 1.28 -16.30 -11.06
C LEU A 128 1.86 -17.72 -11.14
N PRO A 129 3.15 -17.87 -11.47
CA PRO A 129 3.84 -19.15 -11.36
C PRO A 129 3.76 -19.77 -9.96
N ASP A 130 3.74 -21.10 -9.89
CA ASP A 130 3.68 -21.86 -8.63
C ASP A 130 4.79 -21.50 -7.63
N SER A 131 5.93 -20.97 -8.10
CA SER A 131 7.01 -20.50 -7.24
C SER A 131 6.64 -19.30 -6.35
N PHE A 132 5.54 -18.60 -6.64
CA PHE A 132 5.00 -17.53 -5.81
C PHE A 132 3.96 -18.01 -4.79
N LEU A 133 3.50 -19.27 -4.89
CA LEU A 133 2.48 -19.82 -4.00
C LEU A 133 3.12 -20.43 -2.76
N HIS A 134 2.45 -20.25 -1.62
CA HIS A 134 2.75 -20.96 -0.38
C HIS A 134 2.56 -22.45 -0.60
N SER A 135 3.58 -23.24 -0.25
CA SER A 135 3.54 -24.70 -0.28
C SER A 135 4.49 -25.27 0.76
N LYS A 136 4.23 -26.50 1.23
CA LYS A 136 4.97 -27.14 2.33
C LYS A 136 6.49 -27.14 2.15
N ASN A 137 6.96 -27.27 0.91
CA ASN A 137 8.39 -27.30 0.55
C ASN A 137 8.78 -26.13 -0.36
N GLY A 138 7.90 -25.15 -0.54
CA GLY A 138 8.14 -23.97 -1.37
C GLY A 138 9.05 -22.96 -0.67
N ARG A 139 9.68 -22.10 -1.46
CA ARG A 139 10.51 -20.98 -0.95
C ARG A 139 9.86 -19.61 -1.19
N GLY A 140 8.67 -19.59 -1.78
CA GLY A 140 7.88 -18.40 -2.05
C GLY A 140 6.58 -18.38 -1.25
N GLY A 141 5.81 -17.32 -1.48
CA GLY A 141 4.55 -17.06 -0.80
C GLY A 141 4.16 -15.59 -0.96
N GLY A 142 2.87 -15.31 -0.78
CA GLY A 142 2.33 -13.95 -0.75
C GLY A 142 2.09 -13.47 0.68
N VAL A 143 2.21 -12.17 0.90
CA VAL A 143 1.93 -11.50 2.18
C VAL A 143 1.16 -10.21 1.90
N ILE A 144 0.20 -9.86 2.75
CA ILE A 144 -0.52 -8.60 2.63
C ILE A 144 0.39 -7.47 3.14
N GLN A 145 0.43 -6.36 2.39
CA GLN A 145 1.11 -5.13 2.77
C GLN A 145 0.11 -3.99 2.70
N THR A 146 0.31 -2.93 3.50
CA THR A 146 -0.62 -1.79 3.56
C THR A 146 -0.62 -1.02 2.25
N THR A 147 0.54 -0.91 1.60
CA THR A 147 0.70 -0.16 0.34
C THR A 147 1.71 -0.80 -0.60
N ALA A 148 1.58 -0.54 -1.90
CA ALA A 148 2.61 -0.87 -2.89
C ALA A 148 3.95 -0.14 -2.61
N SER A 149 3.91 1.03 -1.96
CA SER A 149 5.11 1.76 -1.56
C SER A 149 5.92 1.00 -0.51
N GLU A 150 5.24 0.44 0.50
CA GLU A 150 5.87 -0.43 1.51
C GLU A 150 6.42 -1.71 0.88
N ALA A 151 5.63 -2.37 0.03
CA ALA A 151 6.08 -3.57 -0.69
C ALA A 151 7.36 -3.28 -1.51
N THR A 152 7.40 -2.14 -2.21
CA THR A 152 8.60 -1.71 -2.97
C THR A 152 9.80 -1.52 -2.05
N LEU A 153 9.62 -0.87 -0.91
CA LEU A 153 10.69 -0.68 0.09
C LEU A 153 11.19 -2.02 0.64
N VAL A 154 10.28 -2.93 1.02
CA VAL A 154 10.64 -4.27 1.52
C VAL A 154 11.46 -5.03 0.48
N CYS A 155 11.03 -5.03 -0.79
CA CYS A 155 11.77 -5.68 -1.88
C CYS A 155 13.17 -5.06 -2.07
N LEU A 156 13.28 -3.74 -2.03
CA LEU A 156 14.56 -3.04 -2.16
C LEU A 156 15.49 -3.37 -0.99
N LEU A 157 15.01 -3.33 0.25
CA LEU A 157 15.80 -3.66 1.44
C LEU A 157 16.26 -5.12 1.45
N ALA A 158 15.40 -6.05 1.02
CA ALA A 158 15.75 -7.46 0.85
C ALA A 158 16.84 -7.65 -0.22
N GLY A 159 16.68 -6.99 -1.38
CA GLY A 159 17.68 -6.97 -2.45
C GLY A 159 19.03 -6.42 -1.98
N ARG A 160 19.00 -5.28 -1.29
CA ARG A 160 20.17 -4.61 -0.70
C ARG A 160 20.92 -5.53 0.25
N THR A 161 20.19 -6.15 1.18
CA THR A 161 20.76 -7.08 2.17
C THR A 161 21.40 -8.29 1.50
N LYS A 162 20.74 -8.85 0.47
CA LYS A 162 21.28 -9.96 -0.31
C LYS A 162 22.54 -9.56 -1.09
N ALA A 163 22.57 -8.37 -1.67
CA ALA A 163 23.72 -7.86 -2.42
C ALA A 163 24.95 -7.64 -1.53
N ILE A 164 24.75 -7.06 -0.34
CA ILE A 164 25.82 -6.87 0.66
C ILE A 164 26.38 -8.22 1.09
N ARG A 165 25.52 -9.20 1.43
CA ARG A 165 25.97 -10.55 1.78
C ARG A 165 26.78 -11.21 0.67
N LYS A 166 26.30 -11.13 -0.57
CA LYS A 166 27.00 -11.69 -1.74
C LYS A 166 28.35 -11.01 -1.99
N PHE A 167 28.45 -9.70 -1.74
CA PHE A 167 29.72 -8.97 -1.85
C PHE A 167 30.74 -9.50 -0.83
N HIS A 168 30.34 -9.69 0.43
CA HIS A 168 31.20 -10.23 1.48
C HIS A 168 31.75 -11.63 1.18
N GLU A 169 30.96 -12.48 0.50
CA GLU A 169 31.42 -13.82 0.08
C GLU A 169 32.65 -13.78 -0.83
N HIS A 170 32.83 -12.70 -1.60
CA HIS A 170 33.90 -12.56 -2.59
C HIS A 170 34.98 -11.55 -2.17
N THR A 171 34.64 -10.60 -1.30
CA THR A 171 35.52 -9.51 -0.90
C THR A 171 35.30 -9.15 0.57
N PRO A 172 35.85 -9.95 1.50
CA PRO A 172 35.71 -9.70 2.92
C PRO A 172 36.48 -8.44 3.35
N GLY A 173 36.06 -7.83 4.46
CA GLY A 173 36.78 -6.73 5.11
C GLY A 173 36.22 -5.33 4.84
N PHE A 174 35.26 -5.17 3.93
CA PHE A 174 34.52 -3.91 3.77
C PHE A 174 33.42 -3.78 4.82
N GLN A 175 33.07 -2.56 5.22
CA GLN A 175 31.88 -2.30 6.03
C GLN A 175 30.63 -2.29 5.15
N ASP A 176 29.49 -2.69 5.72
CA ASP A 176 28.19 -2.70 5.01
C ASP A 176 27.85 -1.32 4.41
N ALA A 177 28.19 -0.23 5.10
CA ALA A 177 27.98 1.13 4.62
C ALA A 177 28.81 1.47 3.37
N GLU A 178 30.05 0.97 3.28
CA GLU A 178 30.93 1.18 2.11
C GLU A 178 30.45 0.39 0.90
N ILE A 179 29.87 -0.79 1.12
CA ILE A 179 29.22 -1.57 0.08
C ILE A 179 27.94 -0.85 -0.36
N ASN A 180 27.11 -0.42 0.60
CA ASN A 180 25.86 0.28 0.32
C ASN A 180 26.05 1.56 -0.50
N ALA A 181 27.10 2.34 -0.23
CA ALA A 181 27.43 3.56 -0.98
C ALA A 181 27.76 3.32 -2.47
N ARG A 182 28.08 2.07 -2.83
CA ARG A 182 28.35 1.60 -4.21
C ARG A 182 27.16 0.92 -4.85
N LEU A 183 26.11 0.59 -4.10
CA LEU A 183 24.91 -0.04 -4.65
C LEU A 183 24.14 0.93 -5.54
N VAL A 184 23.68 0.42 -6.68
CA VAL A 184 22.81 1.14 -7.61
C VAL A 184 21.58 0.30 -7.98
N ALA A 185 20.41 0.93 -7.82
CA ALA A 185 19.11 0.41 -8.21
C ALA A 185 18.62 1.13 -9.48
N TYR A 186 17.73 0.48 -10.23
CA TYR A 186 17.24 1.01 -11.50
C TYR A 186 15.72 1.01 -11.55
N CYS A 187 15.15 1.99 -12.25
CA CYS A 187 13.74 1.98 -12.64
C CYS A 187 13.55 2.82 -13.91
N SER A 188 12.36 2.77 -14.51
CA SER A 188 12.00 3.68 -15.60
C SER A 188 11.83 5.11 -15.07
N ASP A 189 12.10 6.11 -15.91
CA ASP A 189 11.70 7.50 -15.68
C ASP A 189 10.17 7.72 -15.55
N GLN A 190 9.34 6.72 -15.90
CA GLN A 190 7.89 6.67 -15.68
C GLN A 190 7.47 5.93 -14.39
N ALA A 191 8.45 5.52 -13.56
CA ALA A 191 8.18 4.84 -12.31
C ALA A 191 7.40 5.72 -11.33
N HIS A 192 6.61 5.08 -10.45
CA HIS A 192 5.93 5.81 -9.38
C HIS A 192 6.97 6.36 -8.38
N SER A 193 6.70 7.54 -7.81
CA SER A 193 7.60 8.22 -6.85
C SER A 193 7.94 7.38 -5.62
N SER A 194 7.16 6.34 -5.30
CA SER A 194 7.49 5.38 -4.24
C SER A 194 8.81 4.64 -4.47
N VAL A 195 9.24 4.44 -5.72
CA VAL A 195 10.50 3.77 -6.04
C VAL A 195 11.69 4.65 -5.64
N GLU A 196 11.62 5.94 -5.97
CA GLU A 196 12.59 6.93 -5.51
C GLU A 196 12.58 7.06 -3.99
N LYS A 197 11.38 7.15 -3.38
CA LYS A 197 11.23 7.19 -1.92
C LYS A 197 11.85 5.97 -1.24
N ALA A 198 11.70 4.78 -1.81
CA ALA A 198 12.31 3.57 -1.30
C ALA A 198 13.84 3.63 -1.36
N ALA A 199 14.41 4.20 -2.43
CA ALA A 199 15.84 4.41 -2.56
C ALA A 199 16.38 5.44 -1.56
N LEU A 200 15.66 6.54 -1.36
CA LEU A 200 15.98 7.57 -0.36
C LEU A 200 16.03 6.98 1.05
N ILE A 201 14.99 6.23 1.46
CA ILE A 201 14.94 5.55 2.77
C ILE A 201 16.03 4.47 2.86
N GLY A 202 16.26 3.74 1.76
CA GLY A 202 17.26 2.68 1.67
C GLY A 202 18.71 3.18 1.62
N LEU A 203 18.93 4.49 1.45
CA LEU A 203 20.23 5.11 1.22
C LEU A 203 20.99 4.48 0.05
N VAL A 204 20.28 4.14 -1.03
CA VAL A 204 20.86 3.55 -2.24
C VAL A 204 20.76 4.51 -3.40
N ARG A 205 21.70 4.46 -4.34
CA ARG A 205 21.62 5.24 -5.58
C ARG A 205 20.48 4.70 -6.44
N MET A 206 19.67 5.60 -6.99
CA MET A 206 18.65 5.26 -7.98
C MET A 206 19.03 5.85 -9.32
N ARG A 207 19.07 5.02 -10.36
CA ARG A 207 19.26 5.44 -11.74
C ARG A 207 17.95 5.26 -12.51
N PHE A 208 17.44 6.36 -13.06
CA PHE A 208 16.27 6.35 -13.93
C PHE A 208 16.73 6.06 -15.36
N ILE A 209 16.06 5.11 -16.00
CA ILE A 209 16.28 4.72 -17.38
C ILE A 209 15.14 5.28 -18.22
N GLU A 210 15.51 6.00 -19.28
CA GLU A 210 14.55 6.58 -20.22
C GLU A 210 13.69 5.47 -20.84
N ALA A 211 12.37 5.67 -20.80
CA ALA A 211 11.43 4.76 -21.44
C ALA A 211 11.44 4.93 -22.96
N ASP A 212 10.99 3.90 -23.68
CA ASP A 212 10.84 4.00 -25.13
C ASP A 212 9.58 4.80 -25.54
N GLY A 213 9.31 4.89 -26.84
CA GLY A 213 8.13 5.59 -27.37
C GLY A 213 6.77 5.04 -26.90
N ASN A 214 6.72 3.85 -26.32
CA ASN A 214 5.53 3.25 -25.70
C ASN A 214 5.56 3.35 -24.17
N LEU A 215 6.41 4.20 -23.61
CA LEU A 215 6.59 4.40 -22.17
C LEU A 215 7.08 3.13 -21.44
N GLY A 216 7.71 2.20 -22.16
CA GLY A 216 8.22 0.95 -21.62
C GLY A 216 9.72 0.95 -21.35
N LEU A 217 10.13 0.36 -20.23
CA LEU A 217 11.55 0.09 -19.94
C LEU A 217 12.06 -1.05 -20.85
N ARG A 218 13.16 -0.81 -21.59
CA ARG A 218 13.73 -1.80 -22.52
C ARG A 218 15.02 -2.42 -21.99
N GLY A 219 15.17 -3.73 -22.23
CA GLY A 219 16.33 -4.51 -21.79
C GLY A 219 17.66 -4.01 -22.35
N GLY A 220 17.69 -3.47 -23.58
CA GLY A 220 18.89 -2.88 -24.18
C GLY A 220 19.42 -1.69 -23.38
N ALA A 221 18.56 -0.68 -23.13
CA ALA A 221 18.91 0.51 -22.36
C ALA A 221 19.30 0.17 -20.91
N LEU A 222 18.56 -0.75 -20.27
CA LEU A 222 18.90 -1.22 -18.93
C LEU A 222 20.27 -1.92 -18.90
N LYS A 223 20.56 -2.78 -19.88
CA LYS A 223 21.85 -3.48 -19.97
C LYS A 223 23.01 -2.50 -20.13
N GLU A 224 22.86 -1.51 -21.01
CA GLU A 224 23.89 -0.48 -21.22
C GLU A 224 24.20 0.29 -19.93
N ALA A 225 23.15 0.72 -19.21
CA ALA A 225 23.30 1.40 -17.92
C ALA A 225 24.01 0.53 -16.87
N ILE A 226 23.61 -0.75 -16.77
CA ILE A 226 24.25 -1.72 -15.86
C ILE A 226 25.73 -1.89 -16.20
N GLU A 227 26.08 -2.06 -17.48
CA GLU A 227 27.47 -2.24 -17.91
C GLU A 227 28.32 -0.99 -17.64
N GLU A 228 27.76 0.20 -17.83
CA GLU A 228 28.41 1.47 -17.49
C GLU A 228 28.66 1.60 -15.98
N ASP A 229 27.66 1.32 -15.17
CA ASP A 229 27.77 1.43 -13.71
C ASP A 229 28.77 0.41 -13.15
N ILE A 230 28.83 -0.80 -13.71
CA ILE A 230 29.88 -1.77 -13.39
C ILE A 230 31.28 -1.24 -13.75
N ARG A 231 31.46 -0.63 -14.94
CA ARG A 231 32.75 -0.02 -15.32
C ARG A 231 33.15 1.11 -14.38
N ASN A 232 32.18 1.83 -13.82
CA ASN A 232 32.38 2.90 -12.85
C ASN A 232 32.56 2.39 -11.39
N GLY A 233 32.64 1.08 -11.18
CA GLY A 233 32.86 0.47 -9.86
C GLY A 233 31.62 0.46 -8.96
N LEU A 234 30.43 0.69 -9.51
CA LEU A 234 29.16 0.52 -8.81
C LEU A 234 28.69 -0.94 -8.87
N ILE A 235 27.74 -1.27 -8.00
CA ILE A 235 27.22 -2.61 -7.79
C ILE A 235 25.71 -2.60 -8.11
N PRO A 236 25.32 -2.96 -9.34
CA PRO A 236 23.92 -3.18 -9.71
C PRO A 236 23.29 -4.26 -8.82
N PHE A 237 22.14 -4.00 -8.22
CA PHE A 237 21.54 -4.97 -7.29
C PHE A 237 20.04 -5.16 -7.38
N TRP A 238 19.29 -4.18 -7.90
CA TRP A 238 17.82 -4.22 -7.89
C TRP A 238 17.24 -3.39 -9.03
N VAL A 239 16.13 -3.86 -9.59
CA VAL A 239 15.39 -3.17 -10.66
C VAL A 239 13.91 -3.17 -10.31
N SER A 240 13.25 -2.01 -10.41
CA SER A 240 11.80 -1.90 -10.42
C SER A 240 11.29 -1.89 -11.85
N CYS A 241 10.39 -2.80 -12.17
CA CYS A 241 9.70 -2.83 -13.46
C CYS A 241 8.22 -2.48 -13.26
N LYS A 242 7.74 -1.47 -13.99
CA LYS A 242 6.32 -1.13 -14.11
C LYS A 242 5.91 -1.47 -15.54
N GLU A 243 4.94 -2.37 -15.66
CA GLU A 243 4.37 -3.02 -16.86
C GLU A 243 5.24 -3.16 -18.13
N PHE A 244 5.45 -4.44 -18.48
CA PHE A 244 5.71 -4.91 -19.82
C PHE A 244 4.36 -5.11 -20.52
N TYR A 245 4.14 -4.45 -21.65
CA TYR A 245 3.21 -4.99 -22.64
C TYR A 245 3.76 -6.35 -23.10
N LEU A 246 3.03 -7.44 -22.84
CA LEU A 246 3.20 -8.72 -23.52
C LEU A 246 2.42 -8.69 -24.84
#